data_AF-A0A835MCP9-F1
#
_entry.id   AF-A0A835MCP9-F1
#
_cell.length_a   1.000
_cell.length_b   1.000
_cell.length_c   1.000
_cell.angle_alpha   90.00
_cell.angle_beta   90.00
_cell.angle_gamma   90.00
#
_symmetry.space_group_name_H-M   'P 1'
#
loop_
_entity.id
_entity.type
_entity.pdbx_description
1 polymer ?
#
loop_
_entity_poly.entity_id
_entity_poly.type
_entity_poly.pdbx_seq_one_letter_code
_entity_poly.pdbx_strand_id
1 'polypeptide(L)'
;MKIYSVSGNVVDAQKVFDEVSTRNVVCWTALISCYVDNGKPYRGLKLFREMQMENTEPDEVTVTIALSACADLGALEVGEWIHGYVRRKRGFEADLCLNNALINMYVKCGDIGRARRTFDGLSRRDVTSWTSMIVGYALHGEAGEALRLLMI
;
A
#
# COMPACT_ATOMS: atom_id res chain seq x y z
N MET A 1 -15.37 -15.65 -0.27
CA MET A 1 -15.49 -14.90 -1.55
C MET A 1 -14.11 -14.47 -2.02
N LYS A 2 -13.40 -15.34 -2.75
CA LYS A 2 -12.05 -15.11 -3.32
C LYS A 2 -12.05 -15.16 -4.86
N ILE A 3 -13.20 -14.91 -5.50
CA ILE A 3 -13.45 -15.41 -6.87
C ILE A 3 -13.04 -14.44 -8.00
N TYR A 4 -12.64 -13.18 -7.74
CA TYR A 4 -12.28 -12.26 -8.84
C TYR A 4 -10.85 -11.71 -8.82
N SER A 5 -10.02 -12.03 -7.81
CA SER A 5 -8.67 -11.47 -7.70
C SER A 5 -7.58 -12.28 -8.40
N VAL A 6 -7.92 -13.34 -9.14
CA VAL A 6 -6.92 -14.12 -9.88
C VAL A 6 -7.31 -14.07 -11.35
N SER A 7 -6.66 -13.17 -12.10
CA SER A 7 -6.65 -13.08 -13.58
C SER A 7 -7.83 -12.43 -14.33
N GLY A 8 -8.74 -11.71 -13.65
CA GLY A 8 -9.87 -11.04 -14.32
C GLY A 8 -9.42 -9.87 -15.20
N ASN A 9 -9.85 -9.87 -16.47
CA ASN A 9 -9.74 -8.72 -17.37
C ASN A 9 -10.30 -7.46 -16.70
N VAL A 10 -9.50 -6.40 -16.57
CA VAL A 10 -9.91 -5.12 -15.97
C VAL A 10 -11.21 -4.56 -16.56
N VAL A 11 -11.49 -4.86 -17.83
CA VAL A 11 -12.72 -4.45 -18.52
C VAL A 11 -13.94 -5.15 -17.94
N ASP A 12 -13.85 -6.44 -17.65
CA ASP A 12 -14.97 -7.22 -17.13
C ASP A 12 -15.19 -6.92 -15.64
N ALA A 13 -14.12 -6.71 -14.88
CA ALA A 13 -14.21 -6.20 -13.51
C ALA A 13 -14.90 -4.83 -13.45
N GLN A 14 -14.60 -3.92 -14.39
CA GLN A 14 -15.25 -2.62 -14.48
C GLN A 14 -16.74 -2.74 -14.81
N LYS A 15 -17.12 -3.57 -15.79
CA LYS A 15 -18.54 -3.78 -16.15
C LYS A 15 -19.35 -4.27 -14.96
N VAL A 16 -18.86 -5.29 -14.25
CA VAL A 16 -19.54 -5.82 -13.05
C VAL A 16 -19.67 -4.74 -11.99
N PHE A 17 -18.63 -3.92 -11.79
CA PHE A 17 -18.67 -2.82 -10.84
C PHE A 17 -19.68 -1.73 -11.22
N ASP A 18 -19.88 -1.49 -12.52
CA ASP A 18 -20.85 -0.52 -13.04
C ASP A 18 -22.30 -1.04 -12.93
N GLU A 19 -22.51 -2.35 -12.96
CA GLU A 19 -23.82 -3.00 -12.80
C GLU A 19 -24.30 -3.08 -11.33
N VAL A 20 -23.37 -3.02 -10.37
CA VAL A 20 -23.71 -3.09 -8.94
C VAL A 20 -24.25 -1.73 -8.47
N SER A 21 -25.52 -1.73 -8.04
CA SER A 21 -26.24 -0.53 -7.58
C SER A 21 -25.72 0.03 -6.25
N THR A 22 -25.15 -0.81 -5.38
CA THR A 22 -24.55 -0.40 -4.11
C THR A 22 -23.13 -0.97 -3.97
N ARG A 23 -22.13 -0.15 -4.26
CA ARG A 23 -20.73 -0.53 -4.17
C ARG A 23 -20.28 -0.47 -2.71
N ASN A 24 -19.92 -1.62 -2.15
CA ASN A 24 -19.33 -1.70 -0.82
C ASN A 24 -17.79 -1.73 -0.91
N VAL A 25 -17.13 -1.69 0.26
CA VAL A 25 -15.67 -1.72 0.36
C VAL A 25 -15.07 -2.85 -0.46
N VAL A 26 -15.63 -4.08 -0.37
CA VAL A 26 -15.12 -5.27 -1.07
C VAL A 26 -15.12 -5.08 -2.60
N CYS A 27 -16.18 -4.49 -3.18
CA CYS A 27 -16.25 -4.21 -4.60
C CYS A 27 -15.15 -3.22 -5.04
N TRP A 28 -14.95 -2.16 -4.25
CA TRP A 28 -13.89 -1.17 -4.50
C TRP A 28 -12.50 -1.78 -4.38
N THR A 29 -12.21 -2.49 -3.29
CA THR A 29 -10.92 -3.15 -3.08
C THR A 29 -10.58 -4.11 -4.20
N ALA A 30 -11.56 -4.92 -4.65
CA ALA A 30 -11.37 -5.86 -5.74
C ALA A 30 -11.05 -5.17 -7.06
N LEU A 31 -11.77 -4.08 -7.39
CA LEU A 31 -11.53 -3.33 -8.62
C LEU A 31 -10.16 -2.63 -8.58
N ILE A 32 -9.83 -1.98 -7.46
CA ILE A 32 -8.54 -1.32 -7.25
C ILE A 32 -7.40 -2.33 -7.40
N SER A 33 -7.47 -3.48 -6.71
CA SER A 33 -6.48 -4.57 -6.84
C SER A 33 -6.35 -5.00 -8.29
N CYS A 34 -7.46 -5.25 -8.99
CA CYS A 34 -7.46 -5.69 -10.37
C CYS A 34 -6.68 -4.72 -11.28
N TYR A 35 -6.87 -3.41 -11.14
CA TYR A 35 -6.09 -2.43 -11.91
C TYR A 35 -4.61 -2.39 -11.52
N VAL A 36 -4.28 -2.47 -10.24
CA VAL A 36 -2.89 -2.44 -9.75
C VAL A 36 -2.14 -3.69 -10.24
N ASP A 37 -2.73 -4.88 -10.05
CA ASP A 37 -2.15 -6.17 -10.44
C ASP A 37 -1.97 -6.31 -11.97
N ASN A 38 -2.79 -5.59 -12.75
CA ASN A 38 -2.68 -5.54 -14.23
C ASN A 38 -1.77 -4.39 -14.72
N GLY A 39 -0.88 -3.87 -13.88
CA GLY A 39 0.11 -2.86 -14.28
C GLY A 39 -0.50 -1.48 -14.59
N LYS A 40 -1.69 -1.19 -14.06
CA LYS A 40 -2.36 0.11 -14.18
C LYS A 40 -2.53 0.78 -12.80
N PRO A 41 -1.46 0.96 -12.01
CA PRO A 41 -1.53 1.48 -10.65
C PRO A 41 -2.13 2.89 -10.58
N TYR A 42 -1.92 3.73 -11.61
CA TYR A 42 -2.52 5.06 -11.68
C TYR A 42 -4.05 5.00 -11.66
N ARG A 43 -4.64 4.04 -12.39
CA ARG A 43 -6.10 3.87 -12.41
C ARG A 43 -6.60 3.31 -11.08
N GLY A 44 -5.83 2.41 -10.46
CA GLY A 44 -6.09 1.94 -9.09
C GLY A 44 -6.15 3.08 -8.08
N LEU A 45 -5.18 4.00 -8.08
CA LEU A 45 -5.18 5.17 -7.19
C LEU A 45 -6.33 6.14 -7.49
N LYS A 46 -6.70 6.30 -8.76
CA LYS A 46 -7.86 7.11 -9.13
C LYS A 46 -9.15 6.52 -8.56
N LEU A 47 -9.33 5.21 -8.65
CA LEU A 47 -10.47 4.50 -8.06
C LEU A 47 -10.47 4.56 -6.52
N PHE A 48 -9.30 4.45 -5.89
CA PHE A 48 -9.17 4.66 -4.44
C PHE A 48 -9.65 6.05 -4.02
N ARG A 49 -9.34 7.07 -4.81
CA ARG A 49 -9.84 8.43 -4.57
C ARG A 49 -11.36 8.55 -4.81
N GLU A 50 -11.88 7.93 -5.87
CA GLU A 50 -13.32 7.89 -6.17
C GLU A 50 -14.10 7.21 -5.02
N MET A 51 -13.61 6.08 -4.50
CA MET A 51 -14.15 5.39 -3.32
C MET A 51 -14.32 6.33 -2.12
N GLN A 52 -13.30 7.15 -1.84
CA GLN A 52 -13.33 8.11 -0.74
C GLN A 52 -14.32 9.27 -1.00
N MET A 53 -14.46 9.72 -2.26
CA MET A 53 -15.45 10.74 -2.62
C MET A 53 -16.89 10.23 -2.49
N GLU A 54 -17.12 8.93 -2.69
CA GLU A 54 -18.40 8.27 -2.44
C GLU A 54 -18.62 7.94 -0.94
N ASN A 55 -17.80 8.50 -0.03
CA ASN A 55 -17.84 8.28 1.42
C ASN A 55 -17.73 6.79 1.83
N THR A 56 -17.14 5.96 0.96
CA THR A 56 -16.83 4.57 1.32
C THR A 56 -15.44 4.54 1.95
N GLU A 57 -15.36 4.15 3.22
CA GLU A 57 -14.08 4.15 3.93
C GLU A 57 -13.18 2.98 3.49
N PRO A 58 -11.92 3.24 3.10
CA PRO A 58 -10.96 2.18 2.82
C PRO A 58 -10.61 1.38 4.08
N ASP A 59 -10.57 0.05 3.93
CA ASP A 59 -10.03 -0.89 4.92
C ASP A 59 -8.50 -1.07 4.78
N GLU A 60 -7.91 -1.86 5.67
CA GLU A 60 -6.47 -2.10 5.72
C GLU A 60 -5.94 -2.73 4.42
N VAL A 61 -6.73 -3.62 3.81
CA VAL A 61 -6.38 -4.27 2.53
C VAL A 61 -6.35 -3.25 1.40
N THR A 62 -7.38 -2.41 1.32
CA THR A 62 -7.48 -1.36 0.31
C THR A 62 -6.33 -0.36 0.41
N VAL A 63 -5.99 0.07 1.63
CA VAL A 63 -4.87 0.98 1.86
C VAL A 63 -3.54 0.33 1.50
N THR A 64 -3.34 -0.96 1.80
CA THR A 64 -2.13 -1.70 1.41
C THR A 64 -1.94 -1.72 -0.11
N ILE A 65 -3.01 -1.95 -0.87
CA ILE A 65 -2.99 -1.92 -2.34
C ILE A 65 -2.72 -0.51 -2.87
N ALA A 66 -3.29 0.53 -2.24
CA ALA A 66 -3.01 1.90 -2.63
C ALA A 66 -1.54 2.27 -2.37
N LEU A 67 -0.95 1.81 -1.27
CA LEU A 67 0.47 2.01 -0.98
C LEU A 67 1.38 1.28 -1.96
N SER A 68 1.05 0.04 -2.37
CA SER A 68 1.82 -0.66 -3.41
C SER A 68 1.77 0.07 -4.74
N ALA A 69 0.58 0.58 -5.12
CA ALA A 69 0.43 1.41 -6.32
C ALA A 69 1.26 2.70 -6.26
N CYS A 70 1.35 3.35 -5.08
CA CYS A 70 2.23 4.50 -4.90
C CYS A 70 3.70 4.12 -5.07
N ALA A 71 4.09 2.97 -4.51
CA ALA A 71 5.46 2.46 -4.57
C ALA A 71 5.88 2.14 -6.02
N ASP A 72 4.97 1.58 -6.82
CA ASP A 72 5.23 1.25 -8.23
C ASP A 72 5.27 2.48 -9.14
N LEU A 73 4.60 3.57 -8.75
CA LEU A 73 4.60 4.85 -9.47
C LEU A 73 5.67 5.84 -8.98
N GLY A 74 6.32 5.58 -7.85
CA GLY A 74 7.15 6.58 -7.16
C GLY A 74 6.34 7.77 -6.64
N ALA A 75 5.05 7.60 -6.37
CA ALA A 75 4.12 8.66 -6.00
C ALA A 75 4.21 9.03 -4.51
N LEU A 76 5.35 9.61 -4.10
CA LEU A 76 5.66 9.92 -2.69
C LEU A 76 4.59 10.79 -2.02
N GLU A 77 4.12 11.85 -2.69
CA GLU A 77 3.13 12.78 -2.13
C GLU A 77 1.80 12.09 -1.79
N VAL A 78 1.35 11.17 -2.66
CA VAL A 78 0.13 10.38 -2.43
C VAL A 78 0.36 9.40 -1.28
N GLY A 79 1.52 8.74 -1.25
CA GLY A 79 1.90 7.84 -0.15
C GLY A 79 1.94 8.54 1.21
N GLU A 80 2.47 9.76 1.29
CA GLU A 80 2.46 10.59 2.50
C GLU A 80 1.05 10.94 2.95
N TRP A 81 0.19 11.31 2.00
CA TRP A 81 -1.21 11.59 2.30
C TRP A 81 -1.91 10.35 2.88
N ILE A 82 -1.69 9.18 2.28
CA ILE A 82 -2.21 7.90 2.77
C ILE A 82 -1.65 7.57 4.16
N HIS A 83 -0.37 7.80 4.41
CA HIS A 83 0.22 7.62 5.74
C HIS A 83 -0.46 8.53 6.79
N GLY A 84 -0.75 9.78 6.42
CA GLY A 84 -1.54 10.69 7.26
C GLY A 84 -2.97 10.21 7.50
N TYR A 85 -3.59 9.50 6.55
CA TYR A 85 -4.88 8.82 6.74
C TYR A 85 -4.75 7.65 7.74
N VAL A 86 -3.76 6.76 7.55
CA VAL A 86 -3.46 5.63 8.45
C VAL A 86 -3.30 6.10 9.90
N ARG A 87 -2.53 7.17 10.13
CA ARG A 87 -2.29 7.75 11.46
C ARG A 87 -3.56 8.25 12.16
N ARG A 88 -4.55 8.69 11.39
CA ARG A 88 -5.83 9.22 11.91
C ARG A 88 -6.87 8.13 12.12
N LYS A 89 -6.74 6.99 11.44
CA LYS A 89 -7.71 5.90 11.48
C LYS A 89 -7.42 4.99 12.68
N ARG A 90 -8.36 4.93 13.62
CA ARG A 90 -8.24 4.11 14.83
C ARG A 90 -7.99 2.64 14.45
N GLY A 91 -6.92 2.06 15.03
CA GLY A 91 -6.56 0.65 14.84
C GLY A 91 -5.54 0.40 13.74
N PHE A 92 -5.42 1.29 12.75
CA PHE A 92 -4.55 1.06 11.59
C PHE A 92 -3.06 1.16 11.95
N GLU A 93 -2.68 2.02 12.91
CA GLU A 93 -1.28 2.13 13.36
C GLU A 93 -0.74 0.84 13.98
N ALA A 94 -1.61 -0.01 14.53
CA ALA A 94 -1.22 -1.29 15.13
C ALA A 94 -1.11 -2.43 14.10
N ASP A 95 -1.56 -2.19 12.86
CA ASP A 95 -1.53 -3.20 11.80
C ASP A 95 -0.12 -3.29 11.20
N LEU A 96 0.54 -4.43 11.44
CA LEU A 96 1.90 -4.65 10.97
C LEU A 96 2.00 -4.73 9.43
N CYS A 97 0.96 -5.23 8.76
CA CYS A 97 0.94 -5.34 7.31
C CYS A 97 0.90 -3.96 6.66
N LEU A 98 0.06 -3.06 7.16
CA LEU A 98 -0.01 -1.65 6.73
C LEU A 98 1.32 -0.93 6.96
N ASN A 99 1.92 -1.11 8.13
CA ASN A 99 3.22 -0.51 8.45
C ASN A 99 4.33 -1.02 7.52
N ASN A 100 4.37 -2.32 7.25
CA ASN A 100 5.31 -2.90 6.29
C ASN A 100 5.09 -2.35 4.87
N ALA A 101 3.82 -2.16 4.46
CA ALA A 101 3.49 -1.53 3.19
C ALA A 101 3.95 -0.06 3.11
N LEU A 102 3.82 0.69 4.21
CA LEU A 102 4.33 2.06 4.33
C LEU A 102 5.85 2.12 4.20
N ILE A 103 6.57 1.23 4.89
CA ILE A 103 8.03 1.14 4.81
C ILE A 103 8.44 0.88 3.35
N ASN A 104 7.87 -0.15 2.72
CA ASN A 104 8.18 -0.49 1.33
C ASN A 104 7.84 0.65 0.36
N MET A 105 6.72 1.35 0.57
CA MET A 105 6.34 2.51 -0.23
C MET A 105 7.39 3.62 -0.11
N TYR A 106 7.79 4.00 1.10
CA TYR A 106 8.83 5.03 1.30
C TYR A 106 10.18 4.64 0.70
N VAL A 107 10.58 3.38 0.86
CA VAL A 107 11.80 2.84 0.23
C VAL A 107 11.72 3.02 -1.29
N LYS A 108 10.68 2.50 -1.95
CA LYS A 108 10.59 2.58 -3.42
C LYS A 108 10.42 4.01 -3.94
N CYS A 109 9.85 4.91 -3.14
CA CYS A 109 9.70 6.32 -3.47
C CYS A 109 10.96 7.17 -3.19
N GLY A 110 12.04 6.57 -2.67
CA GLY A 110 13.31 7.27 -2.46
C GLY A 110 13.46 7.97 -1.11
N ASP A 111 12.51 7.84 -0.19
CA ASP A 111 12.58 8.45 1.15
C ASP A 111 12.91 7.40 2.22
N ILE A 112 14.15 6.90 2.15
CA ILE A 112 14.66 5.90 3.10
C ILE A 112 14.63 6.42 4.55
N GLY A 113 14.72 7.74 4.76
CA GLY A 113 14.64 8.36 6.07
C GLY A 113 13.26 8.21 6.71
N ARG A 114 12.17 8.42 5.96
CA ARG A 114 10.81 8.13 6.44
C ARG A 114 10.57 6.65 6.62
N ALA A 115 11.06 5.81 5.70
CA ALA A 115 10.98 4.35 5.87
C ALA A 115 11.61 3.91 7.20
N ARG A 116 12.81 4.42 7.51
CA ARG A 116 13.50 4.16 8.77
C ARG A 116 12.71 4.63 9.98
N ARG A 117 12.15 5.84 9.95
CA ARG A 117 11.31 6.35 11.06
C ARG A 117 10.07 5.49 11.29
N THR A 118 9.39 5.05 10.24
CA THR A 118 8.25 4.13 10.35
C THR A 118 8.69 2.80 10.95
N PHE A 119 9.81 2.22 10.48
CA PHE A 119 10.37 0.98 11.02
C PHE A 119 10.78 1.08 12.50
N ASP A 120 11.40 2.19 12.92
CA ASP A 120 11.79 2.42 14.31
C ASP A 120 10.57 2.57 15.24
N GLY A 121 9.46 3.10 14.73
CA GLY A 121 8.20 3.25 15.45
C GLY A 121 7.46 1.94 15.72
N LEU A 122 7.84 0.82 15.09
CA LEU A 122 7.18 -0.46 15.29
C LEU A 122 7.49 -1.06 16.67
N SER A 123 6.44 -1.39 17.41
CA SER A 123 6.53 -2.11 18.68
C SER A 123 6.97 -3.57 18.49
N ARG A 124 6.59 -4.17 17.36
CA ARG A 124 7.01 -5.51 16.93
C ARG A 124 7.35 -5.48 15.46
N ARG A 125 8.50 -6.08 15.11
CA ARG A 125 9.00 -6.20 13.74
C ARG A 125 8.95 -7.66 13.33
N ASP A 126 8.62 -7.91 12.07
CA ASP A 126 8.70 -9.25 11.49
C ASP A 126 9.78 -9.31 10.40
N VAL A 127 9.95 -10.50 9.81
CA VAL A 127 10.92 -10.72 8.74
C VAL A 127 10.70 -9.74 7.58
N THR A 128 9.45 -9.40 7.28
CA THR A 128 9.08 -8.46 6.22
C THR A 128 9.55 -7.04 6.54
N SER A 129 9.39 -6.57 7.78
CA SER A 129 9.87 -5.24 8.22
C SER A 129 11.38 -5.13 8.04
N TRP A 130 12.13 -6.12 8.52
CA TRP A 130 13.59 -6.14 8.44
C TRP A 130 14.09 -6.25 7.01
N THR A 131 13.51 -7.17 6.24
CA THR A 131 13.88 -7.38 4.83
C THR A 131 13.63 -6.11 4.02
N SER A 132 12.50 -5.43 4.22
CA SER A 132 12.18 -4.18 3.53
C SER A 132 13.22 -3.09 3.79
N MET A 133 13.69 -2.95 5.03
CA MET A 133 14.72 -1.96 5.37
C MET A 133 16.11 -2.34 4.85
N ILE A 134 16.51 -3.61 4.95
CA ILE A 134 17.80 -4.09 4.45
C ILE A 134 17.89 -3.90 2.93
N VAL A 135 16.85 -4.33 2.21
CA VAL A 135 16.74 -4.13 0.76
C VAL A 135 16.71 -2.64 0.45
N GLY A 136 15.96 -1.85 1.22
CA GLY A 136 15.90 -0.41 1.06
C GLY A 136 17.26 0.27 1.15
N TYR A 137 18.04 0.01 2.19
CA TYR A 137 19.39 0.57 2.32
C TYR A 137 20.34 0.09 1.21
N ALA A 138 20.24 -1.18 0.80
CA ALA A 138 21.02 -1.68 -0.32
C ALA A 138 20.70 -0.94 -1.64
N LEU A 139 19.43 -0.67 -1.91
CA LEU A 139 18.98 0.09 -3.08
C LEU A 139 19.44 1.56 -3.07
N HIS A 140 19.62 2.15 -1.88
CA HIS A 140 20.03 3.55 -1.72
C HIS A 140 21.55 3.73 -1.54
N GLY A 141 22.33 2.65 -1.64
CA GLY A 141 23.80 2.70 -1.49
C GLY A 141 24.27 2.84 -0.04
N GLU A 142 23.40 2.63 0.94
CA GLU A 142 23.67 2.75 2.38
C GLU A 142 23.99 1.38 3.01
N ALA A 143 24.87 0.61 2.39
CA ALA A 143 25.19 -0.77 2.80
C ALA A 143 25.64 -0.89 4.27
N GLY A 144 26.27 0.16 4.83
CA GLY A 144 26.66 0.19 6.25
C GLY A 144 25.47 0.13 7.21
N GLU A 145 24.37 0.81 6.89
CA GLU A 145 23.15 0.76 7.70
C GLU A 145 22.41 -0.57 7.53
N ALA A 146 22.46 -1.17 6.34
CA ALA A 146 21.97 -2.54 6.12
C ALA A 146 22.70 -3.57 7.00
N LEU A 147 24.03 -3.48 7.08
CA LEU A 147 24.84 -4.36 7.93
C LEU A 147 24.54 -4.18 9.42
N ARG A 148 24.31 -2.93 9.86
CA ARG A 148 23.92 -2.65 11.25
C ARG A 148 22.62 -3.32 11.64
N LEU A 149 21.63 -3.35 10.74
CA LEU A 149 20.37 -4.04 10.99
C LEU A 149 20.53 -5.56 11.13
N LEU A 150 21.53 -6.17 10.50
CA LEU A 150 21.82 -7.61 10.61
C LEU A 150 22.51 -8.00 11.92
N MET A 151 23.01 -7.03 12.68
CA MET A 151 23.78 -7.25 13.92
C MET A 151 22.95 -7.07 15.21
N ILE A 152 21.63 -6.86 15.07
CA ILE A 152 20.67 -6.69 16.18
C ILE A 152 19.88 -7.98 16.37
#